data_AF-A0A524LGW7-F1
#
_entry.id   AF-A0A524LGW7-F1
#
_cell.length_a   1.000
_cell.length_b   1.000
_cell.length_c   1.000
_cell.angle_alpha   90.00
_cell.angle_beta   90.00
_cell.angle_gamma   90.00
#
_symmetry.space_group_name_H-M   'P 1'
#
loop_
_entity.id
_entity.type
_entity.pdbx_description
1 polymer ?
#
loop_
_entity_poly.entity_id
_entity_poly.type
_entity_poly.pdbx_seq_one_letter_code
_entity_poly.pdbx_strand_id
1 'polypeptide(L)'
;MINMKKINLISLVIIVLAGILSAQTTGVTVYGNYSVPIAGLSDWVKPAVAYGVGIGAKIDRDWYMEGLIEYTRYDQPDNSGYMAGKIDLSLEHIGLLYNARYWLTD
;
A
#
# COMPACT_ATOMS: atom_id res chain seq x y z
N MET A 1 10.11 -32.56 0.51
CA MET A 1 10.18 -31.46 1.50
C MET A 1 10.96 -30.31 0.89
N ILE A 2 10.27 -29.29 0.37
CA ILE A 2 10.92 -28.10 -0.19
C ILE A 2 11.33 -27.21 0.98
N ASN A 3 12.65 -27.04 1.15
CA ASN A 3 13.26 -26.28 2.22
C ASN A 3 13.11 -24.78 1.89
N MET A 4 12.05 -24.14 2.38
CA MET A 4 11.81 -22.70 2.20
C MET A 4 12.87 -21.92 3.00
N LYS A 5 13.99 -21.60 2.36
CA LYS A 5 15.00 -20.68 2.89
C LYS A 5 14.36 -19.29 3.04
N LYS A 6 14.52 -18.68 4.22
CA LYS A 6 14.09 -17.31 4.50
C LYS A 6 14.60 -16.36 3.41
N ILE A 7 13.70 -15.84 2.61
CA ILE A 7 14.01 -14.79 1.63
C ILE A 7 14.26 -13.52 2.45
N ASN A 8 15.50 -13.03 2.43
CA ASN A 8 15.85 -11.78 3.09
C ASN A 8 15.32 -10.60 2.25
N LEU A 9 15.00 -9.48 2.93
CA LEU A 9 14.43 -8.28 2.32
C LEU A 9 15.24 -7.77 1.11
N ILE A 10 16.57 -7.85 1.18
CA ILE A 10 17.48 -7.48 0.09
C ILE A 10 17.23 -8.35 -1.16
N SER A 11 17.04 -9.65 -0.99
CA SER A 11 16.76 -10.57 -2.09
C SER A 11 15.40 -10.29 -2.72
N LEU A 12 14.40 -9.90 -1.92
CA LEU A 12 13.09 -9.48 -2.42
C LEU A 12 13.21 -8.22 -3.29
N VAL A 13 13.95 -7.21 -2.83
CA VAL A 13 14.21 -5.96 -3.57
C VAL A 13 14.90 -6.25 -4.91
N ILE A 14 15.92 -7.12 -4.92
CA ILE A 14 16.64 -7.48 -6.15
C ILE A 14 15.72 -8.20 -7.16
N ILE A 15 14.87 -9.13 -6.70
CA ILE A 15 13.92 -9.83 -7.56
C ILE A 15 12.91 -8.85 -8.18
N VAL A 16 12.40 -7.90 -7.38
CA VAL A 16 11.49 -6.86 -7.86
C VAL A 16 12.19 -5.95 -8.90
N LEU A 17 13.42 -5.49 -8.62
CA LEU A 17 14.20 -4.68 -9.55
C LEU A 17 14.54 -5.42 -10.86
N ALA A 18 14.95 -6.69 -10.77
CA ALA A 18 15.25 -7.50 -11.95
C ALA A 18 13.99 -7.73 -12.80
N GLY A 19 12.83 -7.98 -12.17
CA GLY A 19 11.54 -8.06 -12.85
C GLY A 19 11.18 -6.76 -13.59
N ILE A 20 11.35 -5.61 -12.92
CA ILE A 20 11.10 -4.29 -13.53
C ILE A 20 12.03 -4.03 -14.72
N LEU A 21 13.32 -4.38 -14.62
CA LEU A 21 14.29 -4.20 -15.70
C LEU A 21 14.04 -5.12 -16.91
N SER A 22 13.44 -6.29 -16.68
CA SER A 22 13.10 -7.24 -17.74
C SER A 22 11.77 -6.94 -18.45
N ALA A 23 10.98 -6.01 -17.92
CA ALA A 23 9.64 -5.73 -18.41
C ALA A 23 9.67 -4.83 -19.65
N GLN A 24 8.85 -5.15 -20.65
CA GLN A 24 8.77 -4.42 -21.91
C GLN A 24 8.24 -2.98 -21.75
N THR A 25 7.47 -2.72 -20.69
CA THR A 25 6.93 -1.40 -20.40
C THR A 25 6.82 -1.22 -18.89
N THR A 26 7.52 -0.24 -18.35
CA THR A 26 7.41 0.18 -16.96
C THR A 26 6.48 1.38 -16.86
N GLY A 27 5.84 1.54 -15.69
CA GLY A 27 4.91 2.63 -15.43
C GLY A 27 4.99 3.10 -13.99
N VAL A 28 4.62 4.36 -13.77
CA VAL A 28 4.50 4.96 -12.45
C VAL A 28 3.03 5.32 -12.23
N THR A 29 2.49 4.93 -11.08
CA THR A 29 1.12 5.24 -10.67
C THR A 29 1.17 6.23 -9.50
N VAL A 30 0.36 7.28 -9.55
CA VAL A 30 0.04 8.12 -8.38
C VAL A 30 -1.44 7.98 -8.12
N TYR A 31 -1.83 7.70 -6.90
CA TYR A 31 -3.23 7.48 -6.54
C TYR A 31 -3.57 8.10 -5.18
N GLY A 32 -4.87 8.34 -5.01
CA GLY A 32 -5.45 8.75 -3.73
C GLY A 32 -6.62 7.83 -3.41
N ASN A 33 -6.69 7.37 -2.17
CA ASN A 33 -7.77 6.54 -1.64
C ASN A 33 -8.39 7.19 -0.41
N TYR A 34 -9.53 6.67 0.02
CA TYR A 34 -10.12 7.02 1.30
C TYR A 34 -9.99 5.82 2.24
N SER A 35 -9.18 5.98 3.29
CA SER A 35 -8.96 4.92 4.26
C SER A 35 -10.01 5.01 5.37
N VAL A 36 -10.81 3.94 5.49
CA VAL A 36 -11.84 3.82 6.51
C VAL A 36 -11.36 2.82 7.57
N PRO A 37 -11.14 3.24 8.82
CA PRO A 37 -10.78 2.34 9.89
C PRO A 37 -11.94 1.37 10.18
N ILE A 38 -11.61 0.12 10.49
CA ILE A 38 -12.59 -0.93 10.78
C ILE A 38 -12.46 -1.44 12.21
N ALA A 39 -13.55 -2.01 12.74
CA ALA A 39 -13.64 -2.58 14.08
C ALA A 39 -13.21 -1.59 15.17
N GLY A 40 -12.52 -2.05 16.21
CA GLY A 40 -12.13 -1.21 17.34
C GLY A 40 -11.19 -0.05 17.01
N LEU A 41 -10.81 0.19 15.75
CA LEU A 41 -10.07 1.37 15.31
C LEU A 41 -11.02 2.52 14.92
N SER A 42 -12.25 2.23 14.48
CA SER A 42 -13.22 3.25 14.09
C SER A 42 -13.71 4.11 15.24
N ASP A 43 -13.60 3.60 16.48
CA ASP A 43 -13.97 4.32 17.70
C ASP A 43 -12.93 5.38 18.10
N TRP A 44 -11.74 5.36 17.49
CA TRP A 44 -10.61 6.19 17.91
C TRP A 44 -10.14 7.16 16.83
N VAL A 45 -10.27 6.76 15.56
CA VAL A 45 -9.82 7.55 14.42
C VAL A 45 -10.92 7.66 13.38
N LYS A 46 -11.06 8.85 12.81
CA LYS A 46 -11.98 9.07 11.69
C LYS A 46 -11.34 8.65 10.37
N PRO A 47 -12.15 8.34 9.34
CA PRO A 47 -11.64 8.12 8.00
C PRO A 47 -10.74 9.25 7.50
N ALA A 48 -9.70 8.90 6.77
CA ALA A 48 -8.68 9.84 6.30
C ALA A 48 -8.32 9.60 4.83
N VAL A 49 -7.82 10.64 4.18
CA VAL A 49 -7.31 10.52 2.81
C VAL A 49 -5.95 9.82 2.85
N ALA A 50 -5.82 8.81 2.02
CA ALA A 50 -4.59 8.10 1.76
C ALA A 50 -4.02 8.54 0.42
N TYR A 51 -2.70 8.67 0.34
CA TYR A 51 -2.00 8.92 -0.92
C TYR A 51 -0.89 7.91 -1.10
N GLY A 52 -0.65 7.53 -2.35
CA GLY A 52 0.35 6.53 -2.65
C GLY A 52 0.96 6.70 -4.02
N VAL A 53 2.13 6.09 -4.15
CA VAL A 53 2.87 5.98 -5.39
C VAL A 53 3.20 4.52 -5.66
N GLY A 54 3.18 4.13 -6.92
CA GLY A 54 3.47 2.78 -7.35
C GLY A 54 4.41 2.76 -8.53
N ILE A 55 5.19 1.69 -8.60
CA ILE A 55 6.02 1.37 -9.76
C ILE A 55 5.63 -0.02 -10.21
N GLY A 56 5.33 -0.16 -11.49
CA GLY A 56 4.90 -1.42 -12.06
C GLY A 56 5.38 -1.63 -13.48
N ALA A 57 5.07 -2.80 -13.99
CA ALA A 57 5.52 -3.22 -15.29
C ALA A 57 4.50 -4.15 -15.96
N LYS A 58 4.38 -4.03 -17.29
CA LYS A 58 3.65 -4.99 -18.11
C LYS A 58 4.44 -6.29 -18.18
N ILE A 59 3.80 -7.38 -17.79
CA ILE A 59 4.38 -8.72 -17.82
C ILE A 59 4.11 -9.39 -19.17
N ASP A 60 2.90 -9.18 -19.70
CA ASP A 60 2.51 -9.58 -21.05
C ASP A 60 1.54 -8.54 -21.66
N ARG A 61 0.81 -8.91 -22.71
CA ARG A 61 -0.11 -8.01 -23.41
C ARG A 61 -1.24 -7.50 -22.49
N ASP A 62 -1.68 -8.34 -21.57
CA ASP A 62 -2.93 -8.17 -20.84
C ASP A 62 -2.70 -8.03 -19.32
N TRP A 63 -1.52 -8.35 -18.80
CA TRP A 63 -1.16 -8.26 -17.39
C TRP A 63 -0.19 -7.13 -17.08
N TYR A 64 -0.51 -6.37 -16.03
CA TYR A 64 0.39 -5.39 -15.40
C TYR A 64 0.47 -5.64 -13.91
N MET A 65 1.68 -5.70 -13.40
CA MET A 65 1.96 -5.90 -11.99
C MET A 65 2.64 -4.64 -11.43
N GLU A 66 2.22 -4.19 -10.25
CA GLU A 66 2.81 -3.03 -9.58
C GLU A 66 3.00 -3.28 -8.09
N GLY A 67 4.13 -2.78 -7.58
CA GLY A 67 4.32 -2.57 -6.15
C GLY A 67 3.95 -1.13 -5.81
N LEU A 68 3.24 -0.93 -4.70
CA LEU A 68 2.82 0.39 -4.24
C LEU A 68 3.25 0.65 -2.81
N ILE A 69 3.48 1.92 -2.52
CA ILE A 69 3.64 2.44 -1.17
C ILE A 69 2.51 3.43 -0.93
N GLU A 70 1.80 3.25 0.18
CA GLU A 70 0.71 4.12 0.62
C GLU A 70 1.07 4.77 1.95
N TYR A 71 0.69 6.03 2.13
CA TYR A 71 0.74 6.73 3.40
C TYR A 71 -0.65 7.27 3.74
N THR A 72 -1.04 7.16 5.00
CA THR A 72 -2.25 7.75 5.55
C THR A 72 -1.96 8.28 6.94
N ARG A 73 -2.49 9.46 7.24
CA ARG A 73 -2.42 10.05 8.58
C ARG A 73 -3.83 10.32 9.09
N TYR A 74 -4.14 9.76 10.26
CA TYR A 74 -5.41 9.95 10.93
C TYR A 74 -5.25 11.05 12.00
N ASP A 75 -5.56 12.28 11.61
CA ASP A 75 -5.35 13.49 12.43
C ASP A 75 -6.55 13.87 13.33
N GLN A 76 -7.68 13.18 13.20
CA GLN A 76 -8.88 13.48 13.98
C GLN A 76 -9.19 12.35 14.95
N PRO A 77 -8.67 12.42 16.19
CA PRO A 77 -9.08 11.49 17.23
C PRO A 77 -10.57 11.72 17.56
N ASP A 78 -11.35 10.64 17.61
CA ASP A 78 -12.68 10.69 18.22
C ASP A 78 -12.51 10.68 19.74
N ASN A 79 -12.42 11.87 20.33
CA ASN A 79 -12.19 12.07 21.75
C ASN A 79 -13.48 12.00 22.59
N SER A 80 -14.58 11.47 22.06
CA SER A 80 -15.89 11.44 22.75
C SER A 80 -15.88 10.67 24.09
N GLY A 81 -14.87 9.85 24.36
CA GLY A 81 -14.68 9.12 25.64
C GLY A 81 -13.52 9.59 26.53
N TYR A 82 -12.71 10.57 26.11
CA TYR A 82 -11.52 11.03 26.83
C TYR A 82 -11.68 12.47 27.32
N MET A 83 -11.04 12.84 28.43
CA MET A 83 -11.02 14.24 28.89
C MET A 83 -10.49 15.13 27.76
N ALA A 84 -11.35 16.01 27.25
CA ALA A 84 -11.01 16.93 26.17
C ALA A 84 -9.70 17.68 26.47
N GLY A 85 -8.76 17.65 25.53
CA GLY A 85 -7.52 18.43 25.58
C GLY A 85 -6.33 17.80 26.33
N LYS A 86 -6.34 16.48 26.59
CA LYS A 86 -5.20 15.81 27.26
C LYS A 86 -4.43 14.76 26.44
N ILE A 87 -4.95 14.33 25.29
CA ILE A 87 -4.28 13.32 24.46
C ILE A 87 -4.46 13.67 22.97
N ASP A 88 -3.36 14.00 22.30
CA ASP A 88 -3.28 14.06 20.84
C ASP A 88 -2.84 12.68 20.33
N LEU A 89 -3.80 11.88 19.86
CA LEU A 89 -3.54 10.62 19.18
C LEU A 89 -3.48 10.88 17.67
N SER A 90 -2.27 10.80 17.10
CA SER A 90 -2.05 10.74 15.65
C SER A 90 -1.66 9.32 15.30
N LEU A 91 -2.44 8.68 14.42
CA LEU A 91 -2.08 7.37 13.87
C LEU A 91 -1.55 7.58 12.45
N GLU A 92 -0.36 7.07 12.18
CA GLU A 92 0.22 7.04 10.85
C GLU A 92 0.27 5.60 10.35
N HIS A 93 -0.17 5.42 9.11
CA HIS A 93 -0.21 4.13 8.43
C HIS A 93 0.65 4.21 7.17
N ILE A 94 1.61 3.30 7.04
CA ILE A 94 2.41 3.11 5.84
C ILE A 94 2.15 1.69 5.33
N GLY A 95 1.58 1.58 4.14
CA GLY A 95 1.27 0.32 3.49
C GLY A 95 2.29 -0.02 2.41
N LEU A 96 2.75 -1.27 2.38
CA LEU A 96 3.39 -1.86 1.19
C LEU A 96 2.36 -2.76 0.51
N LEU A 97 1.97 -2.41 -0.70
CA LEU A 97 0.93 -3.10 -1.45
C LEU A 97 1.49 -3.71 -2.73
N TYR A 98 0.78 -4.70 -3.25
CA TYR A 98 1.04 -5.30 -4.53
C TYR A 98 -0.28 -5.47 -5.28
N ASN A 99 -0.32 -5.07 -6.54
CA ASN A 99 -1.51 -5.12 -7.38
C ASN A 99 -1.18 -5.79 -8.72
N ALA A 100 -2.09 -6.63 -9.20
CA ALA A 100 -2.03 -7.25 -10.51
C ALA A 100 -3.32 -6.93 -11.27
N ARG A 101 -3.20 -6.23 -12.39
CA ARG A 101 -4.31 -5.79 -13.23
C ARG A 101 -4.32 -6.58 -14.54
N TYR A 102 -5.51 -7.04 -14.94
CA TYR A 102 -5.75 -7.73 -16.20
C TYR A 102 -6.67 -6.89 -17.09
N TRP A 103 -6.29 -6.64 -18.34
CA TRP A 103 -7.17 -6.03 -19.35
C TRP A 103 -7.83 -7.11 -20.18
N LEU A 104 -9.16 -7.15 -20.14
CA LEU A 104 -9.95 -7.89 -21.12
C LEU A 104 -9.82 -7.14 -22.45
N THR A 105 -9.00 -7.66 -23.37
CA THR A 105 -8.97 -7.20 -24.76
C THR A 105 -9.71 -8.21 -25.63
N ASP A 106 -10.65 -7.71 -26.44
CA ASP A 106 -11.44 -8.48 -27.41
C ASP A 106 -10.58 -9.07 -28.54
#